data_AF-A0A452H0M1-F1
#
_entry.id   AF-A0A452H0M1-F1
#
_cell.length_a   1.000
_cell.length_b   1.000
_cell.length_c   1.000
_cell.angle_alpha   90.00
_cell.angle_beta   90.00
_cell.angle_gamma   90.00
#
_symmetry.space_group_name_H-M   'P 1'
#
loop_
_entity.id
_entity.type
_entity.pdbx_description
1 polymer ?
#
loop_
_entity_poly.entity_id
_entity_poly.type
_entity_poly.pdbx_seq_one_letter_code
_entity_poly.pdbx_strand_id
1 'polypeptide(L)'
;WWDLPLPPRPDKDVHSGALMSSGKATLFHQDLQSGVTYRIPALLYIPPDTLLAFAEKRSSARDEDAEYLVLRRGRKTGTSVERAAQEMEARLGRGTGWDCDSLSHGASDCVIG
;
A
#
# COMPACT_ATOMS: atom_id res chain seq x y z
N TRP A 1 -19.67 23.47 8.39
CA TRP A 1 -18.37 23.45 7.67
C TRP A 1 -18.57 23.00 6.22
N TRP A 2 -19.53 23.60 5.51
CA TRP A 2 -19.73 23.48 4.07
C TRP A 2 -20.57 24.67 3.59
N ASP A 3 -20.07 25.89 3.78
CA ASP A 3 -20.63 27.07 3.12
C ASP A 3 -19.49 28.04 2.81
N LEU A 4 -18.64 27.65 1.86
CA LEU A 4 -17.72 28.57 1.21
C LEU A 4 -18.15 28.69 -0.27
N PRO A 5 -18.29 29.92 -0.79
CA PRO A 5 -18.72 30.13 -2.17
C PRO A 5 -17.70 29.54 -3.15
N LEU A 6 -18.21 28.89 -4.19
CA LEU A 6 -17.39 28.31 -5.25
C LEU A 6 -16.53 29.40 -5.91
N PRO A 7 -15.25 29.11 -6.23
CA PRO A 7 -14.41 30.07 -6.93
C PRO A 7 -14.97 30.36 -8.34
N PRO A 8 -14.76 31.58 -8.87
CA PRO A 8 -15.22 31.92 -10.21
C PRO A 8 -14.60 30.98 -11.24
N ARG A 9 -15.38 30.63 -12.27
CA ARG A 9 -14.89 29.79 -13.37
C ARG A 9 -13.69 30.48 -14.03
N PRO A 10 -12.58 29.78 -14.27
CA PRO A 10 -11.47 30.39 -14.98
C PRO A 10 -11.91 30.71 -16.40
N ASP A 11 -11.81 32.00 -16.73
CA ASP A 11 -11.92 32.51 -18.09
C ASP A 11 -10.77 31.96 -18.93
N LYS A 12 -11.03 31.80 -20.22
CA LYS A 12 -10.14 31.11 -21.15
C LYS A 12 -8.87 31.93 -21.42
N ASP A 13 -7.83 31.20 -21.78
CA ASP A 13 -6.57 31.65 -22.38
C ASP A 13 -5.41 31.96 -21.41
N VAL A 14 -4.79 30.87 -20.93
CA VAL A 14 -3.34 30.82 -20.66
C VAL A 14 -2.76 29.58 -21.33
N HIS A 15 -1.97 29.79 -22.37
CA HIS A 15 -0.95 28.84 -22.81
C HIS A 15 0.08 28.72 -21.69
N SER A 16 0.09 27.62 -20.92
CA SER A 16 1.22 27.29 -20.05
C SER A 16 1.15 25.84 -19.62
N GLY A 17 2.24 25.13 -19.93
CA GLY A 17 2.74 23.96 -19.23
C GLY A 17 1.72 22.91 -18.86
N ALA A 18 1.72 21.80 -19.60
CA ALA A 18 1.25 20.53 -19.06
C ALA A 18 1.78 20.42 -17.62
N LEU A 19 0.88 20.55 -16.65
CA LEU A 19 1.15 20.19 -15.28
C LEU A 19 1.57 18.74 -15.36
N MET A 20 2.89 18.49 -15.32
CA MET A 20 3.46 17.17 -15.19
C MET A 20 3.08 16.68 -13.81
N SER A 21 1.80 16.36 -13.62
CA SER A 21 1.32 15.74 -12.41
C SER A 21 1.99 14.38 -12.40
N SER A 22 2.98 14.22 -11.54
CA SER A 22 3.43 12.90 -11.14
C SER A 22 2.19 12.18 -10.62
N GLY A 23 1.62 11.31 -11.45
CA GLY A 23 0.31 10.72 -11.18
C GLY A 23 0.39 9.86 -9.92
N LYS A 24 -0.35 10.23 -8.88
CA LYS A 24 -0.60 9.33 -7.75
C LYS A 24 -1.50 8.19 -8.24
N ALA A 25 -1.14 6.96 -7.89
CA ALA A 25 -1.94 5.81 -8.23
C ALA A 25 -1.96 4.79 -7.10
N THR A 26 -3.15 4.28 -6.82
CA THR A 26 -3.37 3.24 -5.82
C THR A 26 -2.97 1.88 -6.39
N LEU A 27 -2.04 1.20 -5.73
CA LEU A 27 -1.57 -0.13 -6.14
C LEU A 27 -2.40 -1.25 -5.52
N PHE A 28 -2.88 -1.06 -4.30
CA PHE A 28 -3.70 -2.02 -3.57
C PHE A 28 -4.94 -1.30 -3.04
N HIS A 29 -6.12 -1.84 -3.32
CA HIS A 29 -7.39 -1.23 -2.93
C HIS A 29 -7.96 -1.98 -1.73
N GLN A 30 -8.33 -1.24 -0.69
CA GLN A 30 -9.12 -1.78 0.40
C GLN A 30 -10.51 -2.16 -0.12
N ASP A 31 -11.00 -3.33 0.27
CA ASP A 31 -12.36 -3.77 -0.02
C ASP A 31 -13.19 -3.70 1.27
N LEU A 32 -14.12 -2.75 1.30
CA LEU A 32 -14.99 -2.51 2.45
C LEU A 32 -16.02 -3.62 2.66
N GLN A 33 -16.35 -4.38 1.62
CA GLN A 33 -17.39 -5.40 1.69
C GLN A 33 -16.84 -6.74 2.18
N SER A 34 -15.60 -7.09 1.80
CA SER A 34 -14.89 -8.26 2.34
C SER A 34 -14.10 -7.98 3.62
N GLY A 35 -13.86 -6.70 3.95
CA GLY A 35 -13.02 -6.30 5.09
C GLY A 35 -11.52 -6.37 4.81
N VAL A 36 -11.11 -6.78 3.61
CA VAL A 36 -9.70 -6.90 3.22
C VAL A 36 -9.03 -5.52 3.19
N THR A 37 -7.89 -5.43 3.86
CA THR A 37 -7.06 -4.22 3.90
C THR A 37 -5.60 -4.53 3.62
N TYR A 38 -4.87 -3.51 3.15
CA TYR A 38 -3.46 -3.59 2.81
C TYR A 38 -2.67 -2.58 3.65
N ARG A 39 -1.74 -3.06 4.48
CA ARG A 39 -0.95 -2.23 5.40
C ARG A 39 0.54 -2.56 5.30
N ILE A 40 1.37 -1.74 5.96
CA ILE A 40 2.84 -1.84 5.96
C ILE A 40 3.42 -1.82 4.53
N PRO A 41 3.22 -0.72 3.78
CA PRO A 41 3.70 -0.64 2.41
C PRO A 41 5.24 -0.60 2.36
N ALA A 42 5.84 -1.35 1.45
CA ALA A 42 7.26 -1.28 1.14
C ALA A 42 7.48 -1.19 -0.37
N LEU A 43 8.49 -0.42 -0.80
CA LEU A 43 8.81 -0.22 -2.21
C LEU A 43 10.30 -0.46 -2.43
N LEU A 44 10.64 -1.36 -3.35
CA LEU A 44 12.01 -1.67 -3.73
C LEU A 44 12.23 -1.39 -5.22
N TYR A 45 13.30 -0.68 -5.53
CA TYR A 45 13.76 -0.49 -6.89
C TYR A 45 14.93 -1.44 -7.18
N ILE A 46 14.79 -2.23 -8.24
CA ILE A 46 15.81 -3.14 -8.75
C ILE A 46 16.26 -2.60 -10.11
N PRO A 47 17.51 -2.11 -10.24
CA PRO A 47 18.03 -1.65 -11.51
C PRO A 47 17.93 -2.73 -12.61
N PRO A 48 17.73 -2.32 -13.89
CA PRO A 48 17.72 -0.95 -14.36
C PRO A 48 16.34 -0.26 -14.39
N ASP A 49 15.25 -1.00 -14.17
CA ASP A 49 13.90 -0.49 -14.44
C ASP A 49 12.79 -1.12 -13.58
N THR A 50 13.08 -2.02 -12.65
CA THR A 50 12.04 -2.78 -11.97
C THR A 50 11.68 -2.14 -10.63
N LEU A 51 10.38 -1.95 -10.40
CA LEU A 51 9.82 -1.55 -9.11
C LEU A 51 8.99 -2.69 -8.53
N LEU A 52 9.23 -3.01 -7.27
CA LEU A 52 8.48 -4.01 -6.52
C LEU A 52 7.75 -3.32 -5.37
N ALA A 53 6.43 -3.32 -5.40
CA ALA A 53 5.58 -2.77 -4.36
C ALA A 53 4.98 -3.90 -3.53
N PHE A 54 5.28 -3.90 -2.24
CA PHE A 54 4.82 -4.88 -1.27
C PHE A 54 3.81 -4.28 -0.31
N ALA A 55 2.91 -5.12 0.20
CA ALA A 55 2.04 -4.81 1.33
C ALA A 55 1.64 -6.09 2.05
N GLU A 56 1.29 -5.99 3.33
CA GLU A 56 0.57 -7.05 4.03
C GLU A 56 -0.91 -6.97 3.66
N LYS A 57 -1.48 -8.07 3.18
CA LYS A 57 -2.91 -8.26 3.02
C LYS A 57 -3.48 -8.87 4.29
N ARG A 58 -4.52 -8.25 4.81
CA ARG A 58 -5.15 -8.60 6.07
C ARG A 58 -6.65 -8.81 5.90
N SER A 59 -7.24 -9.72 6.67
CA SER A 59 -8.69 -9.94 6.67
C SER A 59 -9.45 -8.92 7.53
N SER A 60 -8.74 -8.13 8.36
CA SER A 60 -9.28 -6.95 9.04
C SER A 60 -8.20 -5.88 9.26
N ALA A 61 -8.58 -4.74 9.87
CA ALA A 61 -7.65 -3.66 10.21
C ALA A 61 -6.59 -4.01 11.27
N ARG A 62 -6.81 -5.07 12.07
CA ARG A 62 -5.90 -5.49 13.14
C ARG A 62 -4.56 -5.98 12.60
N ASP A 63 -3.51 -5.87 13.39
CA ASP A 63 -2.15 -6.30 12.98
C ASP A 63 -2.03 -7.82 12.96
N GLU A 64 -2.66 -8.52 13.91
CA GLU A 64 -2.70 -9.98 14.02
C GLU A 64 -3.44 -10.69 12.88
N ASP A 65 -4.28 -9.97 12.13
CA ASP A 65 -5.07 -10.53 11.02
C ASP A 65 -4.30 -10.47 9.67
N ALA A 66 -2.98 -10.28 9.70
CA ALA A 66 -2.14 -10.34 8.50
C ALA A 66 -2.00 -11.78 7.99
N GLU A 67 -2.42 -12.02 6.75
CA GLU A 67 -2.49 -13.38 6.18
C GLU A 67 -1.51 -13.59 5.02
N TYR A 68 -1.22 -12.54 4.26
CA TYR A 68 -0.34 -12.64 3.09
C TYR A 68 0.59 -11.43 2.99
N LEU A 69 1.81 -11.66 2.52
CA LEU A 69 2.64 -10.63 1.90
C LEU A 69 2.33 -10.64 0.41
N VAL A 70 1.81 -9.52 -0.11
CA VAL A 70 1.49 -9.36 -1.53
C VAL A 70 2.54 -8.50 -2.22
N LEU A 71 2.76 -8.78 -3.51
CA LEU A 71 3.71 -8.07 -4.37
C LEU A 71 3.05 -7.70 -5.70
N ARG A 72 3.29 -6.46 -6.13
CA ARG A 72 3.05 -6.00 -7.51
C ARG A 72 4.35 -5.51 -8.14
N ARG A 73 4.64 -5.99 -9.35
CA ARG A 73 5.80 -5.58 -10.14
C ARG A 73 5.40 -4.46 -11.11
N GLY A 74 6.24 -3.43 -11.20
CA GLY A 74 6.16 -2.39 -12.22
C GLY A 74 7.47 -2.25 -12.98
N ARG A 75 7.39 -1.71 -14.20
CA ARG A 75 8.54 -1.34 -15.02
C ARG A 75 8.59 0.17 -15.19
N LYS A 76 9.69 0.79 -14.80
CA LYS A 76 9.94 2.23 -14.82
C LYS A 76 10.62 2.61 -16.13
N THR A 77 9.94 3.41 -16.94
CA THR A 77 10.47 3.97 -18.19
C THR A 77 10.55 5.49 -18.04
N GLY A 78 11.77 6.02 -17.86
CA GLY A 78 11.97 7.44 -17.56
C GLY A 78 11.29 7.85 -16.24
N THR A 79 10.26 8.70 -16.33
CA THR A 79 9.43 9.16 -15.21
C THR A 79 8.09 8.41 -15.09
N SER A 80 7.80 7.48 -16.00
CA SER A 80 6.57 6.68 -16.00
C SER A 80 6.79 5.29 -15.42
N VAL A 81 5.74 4.68 -14.88
CA VAL A 81 5.74 3.30 -14.37
C VAL A 81 4.57 2.52 -14.96
N GLU A 82 4.87 1.50 -15.75
CA GLU A 82 3.91 0.50 -16.21
C GLU A 82 3.69 -0.53 -15.10
N ARG A 83 2.43 -0.76 -14.71
CA ARG A 83 2.10 -1.77 -13.69
C ARG A 83 1.82 -3.10 -14.37
N ALA A 84 2.39 -4.19 -13.88
CA ALA A 84 1.93 -5.51 -14.25
C ALA A 84 0.54 -5.75 -13.66
N ALA A 85 -0.34 -6.43 -14.39
CA ALA A 85 -1.67 -6.79 -13.91
C ALA A 85 -1.63 -7.84 -12.78
N GLN A 86 -0.53 -8.60 -12.68
CA GLN A 86 -0.43 -9.75 -11.81
C GLN A 86 0.00 -9.35 -10.39
N GLU A 87 -0.80 -9.77 -9.43
CA GLU A 87 -0.48 -9.77 -8.00
C GLU A 87 0.05 -11.16 -7.62
N MET A 88 1.12 -11.21 -6.84
CA MET A 88 1.66 -12.44 -6.27
C MET A 88 1.46 -12.41 -4.76
N GLU A 89 1.03 -13.52 -4.17
CA GLU A 89 0.80 -13.65 -2.73
C GLU A 89 1.69 -14.73 -2.13
N ALA A 90 2.30 -14.42 -0.98
CA ALA A 90 2.97 -15.38 -0.13
C ALA A 90 2.24 -15.42 1.22
N ARG A 91 1.84 -16.61 1.69
CA ARG A 91 1.15 -16.75 2.98
C ARG A 91 2.12 -16.42 4.12
N LEU A 92 1.71 -15.53 5.01
CA LEU A 92 2.38 -15.33 6.28
C LEU A 92 2.05 -16.53 7.18
N GLY A 93 3.05 -17.09 7.86
CA GLY A 93 2.85 -18.19 8.78
C GLY A 93 1.84 -17.78 9.85
N ARG A 94 0.85 -18.63 10.14
CA ARG A 94 -0.03 -18.43 11.29
C ARG A 94 0.81 -18.62 12.54
N GLY A 95 1.38 -17.53 13.07
CA GLY A 95 1.97 -17.51 14.39
C GLY A 95 0.90 -17.99 15.37
N THR A 96 1.10 -19.16 15.95
CA THR A 96 0.25 -19.58 17.06
C THR A 96 0.69 -18.77 18.28
N GLY A 97 -0.10 -17.74 18.61
CA GLY A 97 -0.12 -17.11 19.93
C GLY A 97 0.84 -15.94 20.14
N TRP A 98 0.30 -14.72 20.06
CA TRP A 98 0.64 -13.68 21.03
C TRP A 98 -0.42 -13.77 22.14
N ASP A 99 -0.29 -14.77 23.02
CA ASP A 99 -1.12 -14.79 24.23
C ASP A 99 -0.60 -13.70 25.17
N CYS A 100 -1.29 -12.55 25.18
CA CYS A 100 -0.99 -11.41 26.05
C CYS A 100 -1.46 -11.61 27.50
N ASP A 101 -2.00 -12.79 27.85
CA ASP A 101 -2.47 -13.07 29.20
C ASP A 101 -1.44 -13.90 29.97
N SER A 102 -0.81 -13.22 30.94
CA SER A 102 0.01 -13.77 32.02
C SER A 102 1.46 -14.12 31.67
N LEU A 103 2.37 -13.17 31.92
CA LEU A 103 3.53 -13.38 32.81
C LEU A 103 4.23 -12.05 33.08
N SER A 104 4.07 -11.58 34.31
CA SER A 104 5.02 -10.69 34.97
C SER A 104 6.44 -11.26 34.85
N HIS A 105 7.36 -10.43 34.37
CA HIS A 105 8.82 -10.62 34.22
C HIS A 105 9.31 -11.02 32.82
N GLY A 106 9.96 -10.06 32.17
CA GLY A 106 11.19 -10.28 31.42
C GLY A 106 11.04 -10.72 29.97
N ALA A 107 11.34 -9.76 29.07
CA ALA A 107 11.86 -9.95 27.71
C ALA A 107 11.39 -11.21 26.94
N SER A 108 10.42 -11.05 26.06
CA SER A 108 10.12 -12.02 25.00
C SER A 108 10.66 -11.51 23.68
N ASP A 109 11.71 -12.18 23.18
CA ASP A 109 12.35 -11.93 21.89
C ASP A 109 11.34 -12.01 20.73
N CYS A 110 11.34 -10.99 19.88
CA CYS A 110 10.66 -11.03 18.58
C CYS A 110 11.45 -11.96 17.65
N VAL A 111 10.99 -13.19 17.44
CA VAL A 111 11.50 -14.06 16.38
C VAL A 111 10.45 -14.16 15.27
N ILE A 112 10.83 -13.73 14.07
CA ILE A 112 10.09 -13.96 12.82
C ILE A 112 10.42 -15.40 12.39
N GLY A 113 9.41 -16.29 12.46
CA GLY A 113 9.45 -17.66 11.95
C GLY A 113 8.45 -17.84 10.82
#